data_AF-A0A948PSI8-F1
#
_entry.id   AF-A0A948PSI8-F1
#
_cell.length_a   1.000
_cell.length_b   1.000
_cell.length_c   1.000
_cell.angle_alpha   90.00
_cell.angle_beta   90.00
_cell.angle_gamma   90.00
#
_symmetry.space_group_name_H-M   'P 1'
#
loop_
_entity.id
_entity.type
_entity.pdbx_description
1 polymer ?
#
loop_
_entity_poly.entity_id
_entity_poly.type
_entity_poly.pdbx_seq_one_letter_code
_entity_poly.pdbx_strand_id
1 'polypeptide(L)' 'IVKKGVSREEAYRLVQTPALLAKEKGSDFKEQILKENGILTILSKMEIEECFSIKSHLKNIDLIFERVFGLK' A
#
# COMPACT_ATOMS: atom_id res chain seq x y z
N ILE A 1 4.06 -6.16 3.73
CA ILE A 1 4.20 -7.48 4.38
C ILE A 1 5.51 -8.23 4.08
N VAL A 2 6.11 -8.14 2.88
CA VAL A 2 7.44 -8.75 2.63
C VAL A 2 8.52 -8.25 3.60
N LYS A 3 8.51 -6.95 3.92
CA LYS A 3 9.41 -6.36 4.94
C LYS A 3 9.21 -6.92 6.36
N LYS A 4 8.11 -7.64 6.61
CA LYS A 4 7.79 -8.31 7.88
C LYS A 4 8.03 -9.84 7.81
N GLY A 5 8.79 -10.31 6.83
CA GLY A 5 9.22 -11.72 6.74
C GLY A 5 8.32 -12.63 5.90
N VAL A 6 7.25 -12.12 5.30
CA VAL A 6 6.39 -12.89 4.39
C VAL A 6 7.09 -13.09 3.05
N SER A 7 7.04 -14.29 2.48
CA SER A 7 7.59 -14.56 1.16
C SER A 7 6.91 -13.68 0.11
N ARG A 8 7.62 -13.35 -0.98
CA ARG A 8 7.03 -12.53 -2.05
C ARG A 8 5.78 -13.19 -2.63
N GLU A 9 5.82 -14.49 -2.86
CA GLU A 9 4.71 -15.25 -3.42
C GLU A 9 3.47 -15.20 -2.53
N GLU A 10 3.65 -15.41 -1.22
CA GLU A 10 2.56 -15.33 -0.26
C GLU A 10 2.01 -13.90 -0.14
N ALA A 11 2.91 -12.90 -0.17
CA ALA A 11 2.50 -11.51 -0.18
C ALA A 11 1.65 -11.16 -1.40
N TYR A 12 2.00 -11.70 -2.57
CA TYR A 12 1.21 -11.52 -3.79
C TYR A 12 -0.17 -12.17 -3.66
N ARG A 13 -0.26 -13.41 -3.17
CA ARG A 13 -1.55 -14.09 -2.97
C ARG A 13 -2.48 -13.29 -2.07
N LEU A 14 -1.97 -12.84 -0.92
CA LEU A 14 -2.76 -12.11 0.08
C LEU A 14 -3.28 -10.76 -0.44
N VAL A 15 -2.53 -10.07 -1.31
CA VAL A 15 -2.92 -8.77 -1.85
C VAL A 15 -3.77 -8.90 -3.11
N GLN A 16 -3.55 -9.93 -3.92
CA GLN A 16 -4.20 -10.10 -5.23
C GLN A 16 -5.71 -10.36 -5.10
N THR A 17 -6.13 -11.20 -4.15
CA THR A 17 -7.54 -11.51 -3.92
C THR A 17 -8.38 -10.25 -3.61
N PRO A 18 -8.05 -9.42 -2.60
CA PRO A 18 -8.78 -8.18 -2.34
C PRO A 18 -8.68 -7.17 -3.49
N ALA A 19 -7.58 -7.15 -4.26
CA ALA A 19 -7.44 -6.27 -5.42
C ALA A 19 -8.37 -6.66 -6.58
N LEU A 20 -8.51 -7.95 -6.87
CA LEU A 20 -9.44 -8.44 -7.88
C LEU A 20 -10.90 -8.17 -7.47
N LEU A 21 -11.24 -8.43 -6.19
CA LEU A 21 -12.57 -8.14 -5.66
C LEU A 21 -12.93 -6.64 -5.72
N ALA A 22 -11.98 -5.77 -5.38
CA ALA A 22 -12.14 -4.32 -5.50
C ALA A 22 -12.46 -3.91 -6.94
N LYS A 23 -11.70 -4.47 -7.90
CA LYS A 23 -11.87 -4.21 -9.32
C LYS A 23 -13.21 -4.72 -9.87
N GLU A 24 -13.57 -5.96 -9.57
CA GLU A 24 -14.80 -6.60 -10.10
C GLU A 24 -16.07 -5.96 -9.53
N LYS A 25 -16.05 -5.60 -8.24
CA LYS A 25 -17.22 -5.02 -7.56
C LYS A 25 -17.24 -3.49 -7.58
N GLY A 26 -16.23 -2.85 -8.16
CA GLY A 26 -16.08 -1.38 -8.11
C GLY A 26 -16.00 -0.83 -6.68
N SER A 27 -15.46 -1.62 -5.75
CA SER A 27 -15.40 -1.28 -4.33
C SER A 27 -14.04 -0.75 -3.93
N ASP A 28 -13.97 -0.04 -2.79
CA ASP A 28 -12.72 0.53 -2.30
C ASP A 28 -11.71 -0.57 -1.94
N PHE A 29 -10.51 -0.49 -2.51
CA PHE A 29 -9.47 -1.50 -2.30
C PHE A 29 -8.96 -1.53 -0.85
N LYS A 30 -8.87 -0.38 -0.19
CA LYS A 30 -8.44 -0.32 1.20
C LYS A 30 -9.45 -1.01 2.11
N GLU A 31 -10.75 -0.82 1.88
CA GLU A 31 -11.79 -1.54 2.61
C GLU A 31 -11.70 -3.06 2.43
N GLN A 32 -11.36 -3.54 1.21
CA GLN A 32 -11.16 -4.98 0.99
C GLN A 32 -9.92 -5.50 1.74
N ILE A 33 -8.82 -4.75 1.76
CA ILE A 33 -7.61 -5.09 2.52
C ILE A 33 -7.90 -5.13 4.03
N LEU A 34 -8.70 -4.20 4.54
CA LEU A 34 -9.09 -4.16 5.96
C LEU A 34 -10.05 -5.30 6.36
N LYS A 35 -10.57 -6.07 5.40
CA LYS A 35 -11.36 -7.28 5.63
C LYS A 35 -10.54 -8.56 5.47
N GLU A 36 -9.31 -8.47 4.98
CA GLU A 36 -8.42 -9.61 4.78
C GLU A 36 -7.67 -9.97 6.07
N ASN A 37 -8.16 -11.01 6.76
CA ASN A 37 -7.59 -11.48 8.02
C ASN A 37 -6.10 -11.86 7.88
N GLY A 38 -5.70 -12.44 6.73
CA GLY A 38 -4.31 -12.78 6.48
C GLY A 38 -3.39 -11.55 6.55
N ILE A 39 -3.87 -10.39 6.09
CA ILE A 39 -3.11 -9.14 6.17
C ILE A 39 -3.17 -8.53 7.57
N LEU A 40 -4.32 -8.59 8.25
CA LEU A 40 -4.49 -8.03 9.60
C LEU A 40 -3.67 -8.76 10.67
N THR A 41 -3.29 -10.02 10.45
CA THR A 41 -2.35 -10.73 11.34
C THR A 41 -0.91 -10.25 11.19
N ILE A 42 -0.58 -9.56 10.08
CA ILE A 42 0.78 -9.09 9.76
C ILE A 42 0.91 -7.58 9.98
N LEU A 43 -0.10 -6.81 9.59
CA LEU A 43 -0.13 -5.35 9.67
C LEU A 43 -1.26 -4.88 10.58
N SER A 44 -0.94 -3.90 11.43
CA SER A 44 -1.96 -3.14 12.14
C SER A 44 -2.76 -2.28 11.17
N LYS A 45 -3.97 -1.87 11.58
CA LYS A 45 -4.79 -0.94 10.79
C LYS A 45 -4.06 0.36 10.47
N MET A 46 -3.25 0.87 11.40
CA MET A 46 -2.48 2.10 11.20
C MET A 46 -1.42 1.92 10.11
N GLU A 47 -0.69 0.81 10.12
CA GLU A 47 0.28 0.49 9.07
C GLU A 47 -0.38 0.31 7.70
N ILE A 48 -1.60 -0.26 7.67
CA ILE A 48 -2.40 -0.35 6.44
C ILE A 48 -2.76 1.05 5.94
N GLU A 49 -3.29 1.92 6.80
CA GLU A 49 -3.65 3.30 6.43
C GLU A 49 -2.44 4.09 5.92
N GLU A 50 -1.26 3.93 6.52
CA GLU A 50 -0.03 4.53 6.03
C GLU A 50 0.35 4.05 4.62
N CYS A 51 0.07 2.79 4.27
CA CYS A 51 0.31 2.28 2.92
C CYS A 51 -0.57 2.97 1.85
N PHE A 52 -1.71 3.53 2.24
CA PHE A 52 -2.62 4.28 1.36
C PHE A 52 -2.43 5.80 1.45
N SER A 53 -1.46 6.29 2.22
CA SER A 53 -1.23 7.72 2.41
C SER A 53 -0.55 8.36 1.20
N ILE A 54 -1.26 9.30 0.56
CA ILE A 54 -0.74 10.12 -0.56
C ILE A 54 0.57 10.83 -0.19
N LYS A 55 0.70 11.30 1.05
CA LYS A 55 1.90 12.00 1.52
C LYS A 55 3.17 11.16 1.34
N SER A 56 3.07 9.85 1.58
CA SER A 56 4.21 8.92 1.40
C SER A 56 4.64 8.83 -0.07
N HIS A 57 3.69 8.92 -1.00
CA HIS A 57 3.95 8.90 -2.44
C HIS A 57 4.56 10.21 -2.95
N LEU A 58 4.27 11.33 -2.29
CA LEU A 58 4.77 12.67 -2.67
C LEU A 58 6.03 13.10 -1.90
N LYS A 59 6.58 12.25 -1.03
CA LYS A 59 7.70 12.61 -0.14
C LYS A 59 8.97 13.11 -0.84
N ASN A 60 9.13 12.80 -2.12
CA ASN A 60 10.31 13.17 -2.91
C ASN A 60 10.01 14.34 -3.88
N ILE A 61 8.84 14.98 -3.79
CA ILE A 61 8.46 16.03 -4.74
C ILE A 61 9.47 17.18 -4.68
N ASP A 62 9.80 17.67 -3.49
CA ASP A 62 10.74 18.78 -3.30
C ASP A 62 12.14 18.41 -3.80
N LEU A 63 12.61 17.18 -3.51
CA LEU A 63 13.89 16.67 -3.99
C LEU A 63 13.98 16.64 -5.53
N ILE A 64 12.90 16.23 -6.19
CA ILE A 64 12.84 16.20 -7.65
C ILE A 64 12.83 17.62 -8.21
N PHE A 65 12.05 18.53 -7.60
CA PHE A 65 11.99 19.93 -8.02
C PHE A 65 13.32 20.65 -7.83
N GLU A 66 14.01 20.43 -6.72
CA GLU A 66 15.36 20.94 -6.47
C GLU A 66 16.35 20.43 -7.54
N ARG A 67 16.31 19.12 -7.86
CA ARG A 67 17.19 18.53 -8.86
C ARG A 67 16.98 19.07 -10.27
N VAL A 68 15.74 19.36 -10.65
CA VAL A 68 15.39 19.80 -12.01
C VAL A 68 15.52 21.31 -12.17
N PHE A 69 15.09 22.09 -11.17
CA PHE A 69 14.98 23.55 -11.27
C PHE A 69 16.02 24.31 -10.46
N GLY A 70 16.81 23.65 -9.61
CA GLY A 70 17.91 24.27 -8.88
C GLY A 70 17.49 25.40 -7.95
N LEU A 71 16.23 25.40 -7.49
CA LEU A 71 15.71 26.42 -6.58
C LEU A 71 16.40 26.26 -5.22
N LYS A 72 17.42 27.09 -5.00
CA LYS A 72 17.93 27.42 -3.66
C LYS A 72 16.93 28.30 -2.92
#